data_AF-A0AAV0XDU4-F1
#
_entry.id   AF-A0AAV0XDU4-F1
#
_cell.length_a   1.000
_cell.length_b   1.000
_cell.length_c   1.000
_cell.angle_alpha   90.00
_cell.angle_beta   90.00
_cell.angle_gamma   90.00
#
_symmetry.space_group_name_H-M   'P 1'
#
loop_
_entity.id
_entity.type
_entity.pdbx_description
1 polymer ?
#
loop_
_entity_poly.entity_id
_entity_poly.type
_entity_poly.pdbx_seq_one_letter_code
_entity_poly.pdbx_strand_id
1 'polypeptide(L)'
;MDLRRKLRKSRARTEDCASSVEEYRVLKRNLKIEIKKSKENSWQELCNQVETDRWGAPYKLVTKRLVGRRPITGITIPGRLEHIVNDLFPMHQPPIWSVTGLLGDFPEITFTELAEIDKRTGNYFSTTFYSSTQNRKSLSKNGRKK
;
A
#
# COMPACT_ATOMS: atom_id res chain seq x y z
N MET A 1 -6.63 -36.19 23.57
CA MET A 1 -6.59 -35.63 24.95
C MET A 1 -5.53 -34.54 25.01
N ASP A 2 -5.92 -33.29 25.24
CA ASP A 2 -5.07 -32.08 25.19
C ASP A 2 -3.87 -32.15 26.17
N LEU A 3 -2.63 -32.03 25.66
CA LEU A 3 -1.40 -32.20 26.44
C LEU A 3 -1.26 -31.15 27.55
N ARG A 4 -1.77 -29.94 27.32
CA ARG A 4 -1.85 -28.89 28.34
C ARG A 4 -2.76 -29.31 29.50
N ARG A 5 -3.85 -30.01 29.22
CA ARG A 5 -4.79 -30.53 30.22
C ARG A 5 -4.17 -31.67 31.03
N LYS A 6 -3.41 -32.57 30.38
CA LYS A 6 -2.66 -33.64 31.05
C LYS A 6 -1.61 -33.07 32.01
N LEU A 7 -0.81 -32.11 31.57
CA LEU A 7 0.22 -31.44 32.37
C LEU A 7 -0.32 -30.77 33.65
N ARG A 8 -1.52 -30.15 33.58
CA ARG A 8 -2.17 -29.55 34.75
C ARG A 8 -2.62 -30.60 35.76
N LYS A 9 -2.98 -31.81 35.33
CA LYS A 9 -3.38 -32.92 36.22
C LYS A 9 -2.17 -33.66 36.79
N SER A 10 -1.08 -33.80 36.02
CA SER A 10 0.12 -34.56 36.43
C SER A 10 1.02 -33.84 37.43
N ARG A 11 0.94 -32.51 37.59
CA ARG A 11 1.64 -31.79 38.67
C ARG A 11 1.32 -32.30 40.09
N ALA A 12 0.22 -33.05 40.25
CA ALA A 12 -0.19 -33.65 41.51
C ALA A 12 0.28 -35.11 41.72
N ARG A 13 0.93 -35.75 40.73
CA ARG A 13 1.42 -37.14 40.82
C ARG A 13 2.81 -37.26 40.18
N THR A 14 3.79 -37.69 40.96
CA THR A 14 5.21 -37.76 40.61
C THR A 14 5.53 -38.82 39.55
N GLU A 15 6.63 -38.61 38.81
CA GLU A 15 7.28 -39.44 37.77
C GLU A 15 6.74 -39.36 36.32
N ASP A 16 5.47 -39.69 36.03
CA ASP A 16 4.90 -39.57 34.66
C ASP A 16 4.79 -38.12 34.13
N CYS A 17 5.05 -37.15 35.00
CA CYS A 17 4.93 -35.73 34.72
C CYS A 17 6.09 -35.22 33.83
N ALA A 18 7.32 -35.70 34.03
CA ALA A 18 8.51 -35.11 33.41
C ALA A 18 8.55 -35.28 31.88
N SER A 19 8.23 -36.48 31.38
CA SER A 19 8.15 -36.77 29.94
C SER A 19 7.06 -35.93 29.25
N SER A 20 5.86 -35.87 29.85
CA SER A 20 4.74 -35.08 29.32
C SER A 20 5.01 -33.57 29.35
N VAL A 21 5.80 -33.07 30.30
CA VAL A 21 6.27 -31.67 30.31
C VAL A 21 7.15 -31.38 29.10
N GLU A 22 8.12 -32.26 28.82
CA GLU A 22 9.10 -32.01 27.75
C GLU A 22 8.47 -32.14 26.37
N GLU A 23 7.58 -33.12 26.15
CA GLU A 23 6.77 -33.22 24.93
C GLU A 23 5.92 -31.95 24.70
N TYR A 24 5.26 -31.46 25.74
CA TYR A 24 4.49 -30.22 25.66
C TYR A 24 5.39 -29.02 25.32
N ARG A 25 6.60 -28.94 25.90
CA ARG A 25 7.56 -27.88 25.61
C ARG A 25 8.03 -27.93 24.16
N VAL A 26 8.37 -29.12 23.66
CA VAL A 26 8.78 -29.33 22.27
C VAL A 26 7.67 -28.92 21.31
N LEU A 27 6.44 -29.41 21.51
CA LEU A 27 5.30 -29.06 20.65
C LEU A 27 4.98 -27.57 20.69
N LYS A 28 5.06 -26.94 21.87
CA LYS A 28 4.90 -25.49 22.00
C LYS A 28 6.00 -24.72 21.29
N ARG A 29 7.25 -25.17 21.34
CA ARG A 29 8.36 -24.57 20.58
C ARG A 29 8.11 -24.70 19.09
N ASN A 30 7.76 -25.89 18.61
CA ASN A 30 7.47 -26.15 17.20
C ASN A 30 6.32 -25.28 16.70
N LEU A 31 5.22 -25.20 17.45
CA LEU A 31 4.10 -24.34 17.10
C LEU A 31 4.51 -22.86 17.01
N LYS A 32 5.32 -22.37 17.95
CA LYS A 32 5.85 -20.99 17.90
C LYS A 32 6.74 -20.77 16.68
N ILE A 33 7.59 -21.73 16.33
CA ILE A 33 8.46 -21.65 15.16
C ILE A 33 7.61 -21.57 13.90
N GLU A 34 6.61 -22.46 13.75
CA GLU A 34 5.73 -22.46 12.58
C GLU A 34 4.88 -21.19 12.48
N ILE A 35 4.37 -20.66 13.60
CA ILE A 35 3.70 -19.35 13.60
C ILE A 35 4.66 -18.24 13.17
N LYS A 36 5.92 -18.25 13.65
CA LYS A 36 6.91 -17.25 13.27
C LYS A 36 7.23 -17.34 11.77
N LYS A 37 7.46 -18.54 11.25
CA LYS A 37 7.68 -18.78 9.81
C LYS A 37 6.50 -18.33 8.98
N SER A 38 5.27 -18.70 9.36
CA SER A 38 4.05 -18.30 8.66
C SER A 38 3.89 -16.78 8.62
N LYS A 39 4.17 -16.08 9.73
CA LYS A 39 4.16 -14.62 9.77
C LYS A 39 5.23 -14.00 8.89
N GLU A 40 6.45 -14.53 8.91
CA GLU A 40 7.55 -14.07 8.08
C GLU A 40 7.22 -14.22 6.58
N ASN A 41 6.74 -15.41 6.19
CA ASN A 41 6.33 -15.67 4.81
C ASN A 41 5.19 -14.73 4.37
N SER A 42 4.20 -14.52 5.24
CA SER A 42 3.08 -13.60 4.94
C SER A 42 3.57 -12.16 4.82
N TRP A 43 4.57 -11.77 5.60
CA TRP A 43 5.18 -10.43 5.53
C TRP A 43 5.97 -10.25 4.23
N GLN A 44 6.81 -11.22 3.87
CA GLN A 44 7.56 -11.20 2.61
C GLN A 44 6.63 -11.13 1.39
N GLU A 45 5.57 -11.95 1.39
CA GLU A 45 4.56 -11.92 0.33
C GLU A 45 3.90 -10.54 0.20
N LEU A 46 3.57 -9.91 1.33
CA LEU A 46 3.00 -8.56 1.33
C LEU A 46 3.97 -7.53 0.73
N CYS A 47 5.26 -7.60 1.09
CA CYS A 47 6.28 -6.71 0.53
C CYS A 47 6.43 -6.89 -0.99
N ASN A 48 6.48 -8.14 -1.46
CA ASN A 48 6.54 -8.44 -2.91
C ASN A 48 5.32 -7.88 -3.66
N GLN A 49 4.13 -7.97 -3.06
CA GLN A 49 2.92 -7.39 -3.64
C GLN A 49 2.97 -5.86 -3.69
N VAL A 50 3.58 -5.18 -2.71
CA VAL A 50 3.77 -3.72 -2.73
C VAL A 50 4.72 -3.30 -3.84
N GLU A 51 5.81 -4.04 -4.03
CA GLU A 51 6.77 -3.76 -5.10
C GLU A 51 6.13 -3.90 -6.49
N THR A 52 5.27 -4.90 -6.65
CA THR A 52 4.57 -5.18 -7.91
C THR A 52 3.40 -4.21 -8.16
N ASP A 53 2.61 -3.90 -7.12
CA ASP A 53 1.48 -2.97 -7.17
C ASP A 53 1.53 -1.97 -6.01
N ARG A 54 2.06 -0.78 -6.31
CA ARG A 54 2.29 0.29 -5.33
C ARG A 54 1.00 0.81 -4.67
N TRP A 55 -0.18 0.59 -5.25
CA TRP A 55 -1.45 1.16 -4.75
C TRP A 55 -2.62 0.17 -4.67
N GLY A 56 -2.34 -1.13 -4.81
CA GLY A 56 -3.35 -2.17 -4.96
C GLY A 56 -3.87 -2.80 -3.68
N ALA A 57 -3.90 -4.13 -3.70
CA ALA A 57 -4.28 -4.99 -2.59
C ALA A 57 -3.52 -4.70 -1.28
N PRO A 58 -2.18 -4.52 -1.25
CA PRO A 58 -1.47 -4.29 0.00
C PRO A 58 -1.86 -2.95 0.65
N TYR A 59 -2.04 -1.89 -0.14
CA TYR A 59 -2.55 -0.61 0.37
C TYR A 59 -3.96 -0.76 0.96
N LYS A 60 -4.85 -1.48 0.27
CA LYS A 60 -6.20 -1.79 0.78
C LYS A 60 -6.17 -2.63 2.05
N LEU A 61 -5.17 -3.52 2.21
CA LEU A 61 -5.00 -4.36 3.40
C LEU A 61 -4.62 -3.50 4.61
N VAL A 62 -3.59 -2.68 4.47
CA VAL A 62 -3.09 -1.79 5.54
C VAL A 62 -4.16 -0.79 5.96
N THR A 63 -4.90 -0.25 5.00
CA THR A 63 -6.01 0.68 5.27
C THR A 63 -7.29 0.00 5.77
N LYS A 64 -7.27 -1.33 5.97
CA LYS A 64 -8.43 -2.16 6.37
C LYS A 64 -9.64 -2.04 5.44
N ARG A 65 -9.38 -1.68 4.19
CA ARG A 65 -10.38 -1.53 3.12
C ARG A 65 -10.62 -2.84 2.35
N LEU A 66 -9.94 -3.93 2.73
CA LEU A 66 -10.12 -5.26 2.13
C LEU A 66 -11.46 -5.90 2.50
N VAL A 67 -11.90 -5.70 3.75
CA VAL A 67 -13.25 -6.07 4.16
C VAL A 67 -14.16 -4.98 3.61
N GLY A 68 -14.91 -5.31 2.56
CA GLY A 68 -15.81 -4.38 1.89
C GLY A 68 -16.62 -3.57 2.89
N ARG A 69 -16.83 -2.29 2.59
CA ARG A 69 -17.76 -1.44 3.34
C ARG A 69 -19.08 -2.20 3.49
N ARG A 70 -19.71 -2.12 4.66
CA ARG A 70 -21.05 -2.68 4.88
C ARG A 70 -21.93 -2.26 3.68
N PRO A 71 -22.63 -3.20 3.02
CA PRO A 71 -23.47 -2.84 1.90
C PRO A 71 -24.47 -1.78 2.37
N ILE A 72 -24.61 -0.71 1.59
CA ILE A 72 -25.56 0.35 1.90
C ILE A 72 -26.95 -0.31 1.87
N THR A 73 -27.61 -0.34 3.02
CA THR A 73 -28.93 -0.94 3.15
C THR A 73 -29.91 -0.24 2.22
N GLY A 74 -30.65 -1.02 1.43
CA GLY A 74 -31.67 -0.49 0.53
C GLY A 74 -31.17 0.14 -0.76
N ILE A 75 -29.89 -0.01 -1.15
CA ILE A 75 -29.42 0.50 -2.45
C ILE A 75 -30.07 -0.20 -3.65
N THR A 76 -30.56 -1.43 -3.45
CA THR A 76 -31.29 -2.21 -4.45
C THR A 76 -32.76 -1.78 -4.60
N ILE A 77 -33.26 -0.88 -3.74
CA ILE A 77 -34.62 -0.36 -3.85
C ILE A 77 -34.69 0.54 -5.10
N PRO A 78 -35.64 0.31 -6.02
CA PRO A 78 -35.78 1.13 -7.22
C PRO A 78 -36.01 2.60 -6.84
N GLY A 79 -35.34 3.53 -7.53
CA GLY A 79 -35.40 4.98 -7.26
C GLY A 79 -34.57 5.47 -6.07
N ARG A 80 -34.11 4.60 -5.15
CA ARG A 80 -33.26 5.01 -4.02
C ARG A 80 -31.90 5.52 -4.47
N LEU A 81 -31.31 4.89 -5.49
CA LEU A 81 -30.02 5.30 -6.05
C LEU A 81 -30.13 6.69 -6.68
N GLU A 82 -31.18 6.93 -7.46
CA GLU A 82 -31.44 8.24 -8.11
C GLU A 82 -31.63 9.34 -7.06
N HIS A 83 -32.38 9.07 -5.99
CA HIS A 83 -32.55 10.01 -4.88
C HIS A 83 -31.21 10.35 -4.20
N ILE A 84 -30.36 9.34 -3.91
CA ILE A 84 -29.05 9.56 -3.31
C ILE A 84 -28.16 10.40 -4.24
N VAL A 85 -28.18 10.11 -5.54
CA VAL A 85 -27.39 10.85 -6.53
C VAL A 85 -27.84 12.30 -6.62
N ASN A 86 -29.14 12.55 -6.69
CA ASN A 86 -29.69 13.91 -6.77
C ASN A 86 -29.40 14.73 -5.51
N ASP A 87 -29.43 14.13 -4.33
CA ASP A 87 -29.11 14.81 -3.06
C ASP A 87 -27.62 15.09 -2.91
N LEU A 88 -26.76 14.13 -3.25
CA LEU A 88 -25.30 14.26 -3.05
C LEU A 88 -24.63 15.08 -4.16
N PHE A 89 -25.16 14.99 -5.38
CA PHE A 89 -24.63 15.66 -6.57
C PHE A 89 -25.73 16.48 -7.23
N PRO A 90 -26.22 17.55 -6.57
CA PRO A 90 -27.14 18.48 -7.20
C PRO A 90 -26.54 19.02 -8.50
N MET A 91 -27.33 19.00 -9.58
CA MET A 91 -26.92 19.61 -10.84
C MET A 91 -26.82 21.12 -10.66
N HIS A 92 -25.60 21.59 -10.41
CA HIS A 92 -25.26 23.00 -10.52
C HIS A 92 -24.83 23.31 -11.95
N GLN A 93 -25.07 24.54 -12.39
CA GLN A 93 -24.45 25.03 -13.61
C GLN A 93 -22.93 24.91 -13.46
N PRO A 94 -22.22 24.41 -14.50
CA PRO A 94 -20.77 24.32 -14.44
C PRO A 94 -20.23 25.71 -14.10
N PRO A 95 -19.32 25.81 -13.12
CA PRO A 95 -18.77 27.10 -12.73
C PRO A 95 -18.11 27.73 -13.95
N ILE A 96 -18.40 28.99 -14.22
CA ILE A 96 -17.68 29.76 -15.22
C ILE A 96 -16.27 29.95 -14.67
N TRP A 97 -15.32 29.13 -15.13
CA TRP A 97 -13.91 29.36 -14.87
C TRP A 97 -13.53 30.66 -15.59
N SER A 98 -13.49 31.76 -14.84
CA SER A 98 -12.96 33.01 -15.38
C SER A 98 -11.51 32.76 -15.77
N VAL A 99 -11.21 32.89 -17.06
CA VAL A 99 -9.86 32.72 -17.64
C VAL A 99 -8.87 33.79 -17.11
N THR A 100 -9.29 34.62 -16.16
CA THR A 100 -8.48 35.63 -15.46
C THR A 100 -7.16 35.08 -14.89
N GLY A 101 -7.04 33.77 -14.68
CA GLY A 101 -5.78 33.11 -14.27
C GLY A 101 -4.80 32.72 -15.39
N LEU A 102 -5.17 32.80 -16.69
CA LEU A 102 -4.21 32.60 -17.79
C LEU A 102 -3.50 33.90 -18.22
N LEU A 103 -3.96 35.05 -17.71
CA LEU A 103 -3.31 36.36 -17.89
C LEU A 103 -2.65 36.86 -16.60
N GLY A 104 -2.66 36.04 -15.55
CA GLY A 104 -1.80 36.27 -14.41
C GLY A 104 -0.44 35.72 -14.78
N ASP A 105 0.55 36.61 -14.89
CA ASP A 105 1.97 36.26 -14.94
C ASP A 105 2.28 35.45 -13.69
N PHE A 106 2.06 34.13 -13.73
CA PHE A 106 2.68 33.24 -12.79
C PHE A 106 4.18 33.44 -12.99
N PRO A 107 4.92 33.88 -11.96
CA PRO A 107 6.35 34.01 -12.11
C PRO A 107 6.87 32.64 -12.52
N GLU A 108 7.50 32.57 -13.70
CA GLU A 108 8.20 31.36 -14.11
C GLU A 108 9.19 31.05 -12.99
N ILE A 109 8.98 29.90 -12.33
CA ILE A 109 9.89 29.46 -11.28
C ILE A 109 11.25 29.28 -11.94
N THR A 110 12.20 30.15 -11.59
CA THR A 110 13.53 30.13 -12.19
C THR A 110 14.33 28.97 -11.62
N PHE A 111 15.20 28.39 -12.44
CA PHE A 111 16.08 27.29 -12.03
C PHE A 111 16.94 27.64 -10.79
N THR A 112 17.25 28.92 -10.61
CA THR A 112 17.99 29.43 -9.45
C THR A 112 17.19 29.35 -8.16
N GLU A 113 15.89 29.66 -8.20
CA GLU A 113 15.00 29.60 -7.04
C GLU A 113 14.82 28.15 -6.57
N LEU A 114 14.73 27.20 -7.50
CA LEU A 114 14.74 25.76 -7.19
C LEU A 114 16.05 25.31 -6.52
N ALA A 115 17.19 25.80 -7.00
CA ALA A 115 18.49 25.46 -6.43
C ALA A 115 18.70 26.03 -5.01
N GLU A 116 18.07 27.16 -4.67
CA GLU A 116 18.10 27.72 -3.32
C GLU A 116 17.21 26.93 -2.35
N ILE A 117 16.05 26.47 -2.81
CA ILE A 117 15.15 25.63 -2.01
C ILE A 117 15.80 24.29 -1.69
N ASP A 118 16.54 23.69 -2.63
CA ASP A 118 17.27 22.44 -2.43
C ASP A 118 18.32 22.57 -1.29
N LYS A 119 19.09 23.67 -1.31
CA LYS A 119 20.05 24.00 -0.24
C LYS A 119 19.37 24.24 1.12
N ARG A 120 18.17 24.82 1.11
CA ARG A 120 17.41 25.17 2.32
C ARG A 120 16.73 23.97 2.96
N THR A 121 16.28 23.00 2.16
CA THR A 121 15.52 21.85 2.65
C THR A 121 16.39 20.67 3.03
N GLY A 122 17.68 20.66 2.62
CA GLY A 122 18.62 19.60 3.00
C GLY A 122 18.12 18.20 2.65
N ASN A 123 17.24 18.09 1.64
CA ASN A 123 16.47 16.87 1.40
C ASN A 123 16.82 16.29 0.04
N TYR A 124 17.50 15.15 0.10
CA TYR A 124 17.93 14.30 -1.02
C TYR A 124 16.72 13.71 -1.77
N PHE A 125 16.01 14.50 -2.58
CA PHE A 125 15.14 13.93 -3.62
C PHE A 125 15.99 13.70 -4.87
N SER A 126 16.40 12.46 -5.09
CA SER A 126 17.24 12.05 -6.21
C SER A 126 16.62 12.48 -7.55
N THR A 127 17.22 13.46 -8.20
CA THR A 127 16.98 13.82 -9.60
C THR A 127 17.55 12.73 -10.51
N THR A 128 16.90 11.58 -10.56
CA THR A 128 17.21 10.51 -11.52
C THR A 128 15.96 10.14 -12.29
N PHE A 129 15.34 11.09 -13.02
CA PHE A 129 14.42 10.70 -14.09
C PHE A 129 14.29 11.67 -15.29
N TYR A 130 14.85 12.89 -15.26
CA TYR A 130 14.59 13.89 -16.32
C TYR A 130 15.72 14.16 -17.33
N SER A 131 16.75 13.32 -17.41
CA SER A 131 17.86 13.51 -18.38
C SER A 131 17.91 12.49 -19.53
N SER A 132 16.89 11.63 -19.70
CA SER A 132 16.95 10.55 -20.72
C SER A 132 16.28 10.86 -22.08
N THR A 133 15.74 12.05 -22.33
CA THR A 133 14.98 12.32 -23.57
C THR A 133 15.62 13.28 -24.58
N GLN A 134 16.86 13.72 -24.36
CA GLN A 134 17.54 14.66 -25.29
C GLN A 134 18.80 14.11 -25.97
N ASN A 135 18.87 12.80 -26.23
CA ASN A 135 19.91 12.27 -27.11
C ASN A 135 19.43 11.04 -27.92
N ARG A 136 18.52 11.26 -28.87
CA ARG A 136 18.14 10.26 -29.90
C ARG A 136 17.81 10.88 -31.27
N LYS A 137 18.39 12.04 -31.61
CA LYS A 137 18.22 12.68 -32.94
C LYS A 137 19.53 13.05 -33.64
N SER A 138 20.62 12.32 -33.38
CA SER A 138 21.89 12.49 -34.08
C SER A 138 22.46 11.16 -34.57
N LEU A 139 21.69 10.38 -35.31
CA LEU A 139 22.21 9.32 -36.19
C LEU A 139 21.22 9.02 -37.31
N SER A 140 21.00 9.99 -38.19
CA SER A 140 20.31 9.78 -39.48
C SER A 140 20.77 10.81 -40.51
N LYS A 141 22.08 10.86 -40.76
CA LYS A 141 22.63 11.37 -42.02
C LYS A 141 23.92 10.60 -42.28
N ASN A 142 23.87 9.61 -43.17
CA ASN A 142 24.97 9.22 -44.06
C ASN A 142 24.49 8.15 -45.05
N GLY A 143 24.63 8.46 -46.35
CA GLY A 143 24.85 7.43 -47.37
C GLY A 143 23.68 7.00 -48.26
N ARG A 144 23.13 7.89 -49.09
CA ARG A 144 22.49 7.50 -50.36
C ARG A 144 23.13 8.27 -51.51
N LYS A 145 24.14 7.70 -52.15
CA LYS A 145 24.61 8.09 -53.50
C LYS A 145 25.20 6.89 -54.24
N LYS A 146 24.54 6.62 -55.39
CA LYS A 146 24.93 5.86 -56.58
C LYS A 146 25.17 4.36 -56.42
#